data_AF-A0A3E0NHE1-F1
#
_entry.id   AF-A0A3E0NHE1-F1
#
_cell.length_a   1.000
_cell.length_b   1.000
_cell.length_c   1.000
_cell.angle_alpha   90.00
_cell.angle_beta   90.00
_cell.angle_gamma   90.00
#
_symmetry.space_group_name_H-M   'P 1'
#
loop_
_entity.id
_entity.type
_entity.pdbx_description
1 polymer ?
#
loop_
_entity_poly.entity_id
_entity_poly.type
_entity_poly.pdbx_seq_one_letter_code
_entity_poly.pdbx_strand_id
1 'polypeptide(L)' 'MSSVWAVVHAAGSGRRMAAEVPKQYLKLNGVPILEHTLRALLACPDIRGVVVVLDPSDRRADA' A
#
# COMPACT_ATOMS: atom_id res chain seq x y z
N MET A 1 -5.07 -11.22 -25.07
CA MET A 1 -4.98 -11.50 -23.63
C MET A 1 -5.30 -10.21 -22.88
N SER A 2 -6.20 -10.26 -21.89
CA SER A 2 -6.49 -9.13 -21.01
C SER A 2 -5.32 -8.91 -20.05
N SER A 3 -5.04 -7.65 -19.71
CA SER A 3 -4.04 -7.29 -18.69
C SER A 3 -4.71 -7.11 -17.36
N VAL A 4 -4.23 -7.77 -16.31
CA VAL A 4 -4.70 -7.52 -14.93
C VAL A 4 -3.78 -6.52 -14.24
N TRP A 5 -4.38 -5.55 -13.56
CA TRP A 5 -3.69 -4.55 -12.75
C TRP A 5 -4.31 -4.54 -11.36
N ALA A 6 -3.47 -4.35 -10.33
CA ALA A 6 -3.95 -4.16 -8.97
C ALA A 6 -3.92 -2.67 -8.60
N VAL A 7 -4.97 -2.19 -7.93
CA VAL A 7 -5.03 -0.83 -7.39
C VAL A 7 -5.12 -0.92 -5.87
N VAL A 8 -4.11 -0.38 -5.17
CA VAL A 8 -4.05 -0.36 -3.71
C VAL A 8 -4.39 1.04 -3.22
N HIS A 9 -5.57 1.19 -2.62
CA HIS A 9 -5.96 2.43 -1.94
C HIS A 9 -5.25 2.54 -0.59
N ALA A 10 -4.14 3.27 -0.58
CA ALA A 10 -3.32 3.57 0.58
C ALA A 10 -3.44 5.04 1.05
N ALA A 11 -4.43 5.81 0.58
CA ALA A 11 -4.65 7.20 0.98
C ALA A 11 -5.35 7.39 2.35
N GLY A 12 -5.62 6.30 3.08
CA GLY A 12 -6.41 6.37 4.31
C GLY A 12 -5.62 6.82 5.52
N SER A 13 -6.14 7.77 6.30
CA SER A 13 -5.52 8.28 7.53
C SER A 13 -5.39 7.27 8.68
N GLY A 14 -5.99 6.08 8.58
CA GLY A 14 -5.88 5.06 9.62
C GLY A 14 -6.69 5.32 10.90
N ARG A 15 -7.62 6.28 10.90
CA ARG A 15 -8.35 6.75 12.11
C ARG A 15 -8.98 5.64 12.96
N ARG A 16 -9.55 4.60 12.34
CA ARG A 16 -10.14 3.43 13.05
C ARG A 16 -9.11 2.53 13.73
N MET A 17 -7.86 2.56 13.27
CA MET A 17 -6.76 1.83 13.91
C MET A 17 -6.13 2.61 15.07
N ALA A 18 -6.66 3.81 15.39
CA ALA A 18 -6.17 4.66 16.47
C ALA A 18 -4.64 4.86 16.45
N ALA A 19 -4.07 4.91 15.24
CA ALA A 19 -2.64 5.02 15.02
C ALA A 19 -2.21 6.47 14.84
N GLU A 20 -1.00 6.79 15.31
CA GLU A 20 -0.38 8.12 15.13
C GLU A 20 0.05 8.39 13.67
N VAL A 21 0.12 7.34 12.86
CA VAL A 21 0.54 7.41 11.46
C VAL A 21 -0.48 6.72 10.55
N PRO A 22 -0.59 7.13 9.28
CA PRO A 22 -1.42 6.44 8.31
C PRO A 22 -1.13 4.94 8.29
N LYS A 23 -2.20 4.12 8.26
CA LYS A 23 -2.10 2.69 8.55
C LYS A 23 -1.15 1.95 7.61
N GLN A 24 -1.01 2.41 6.37
CA GLN A 24 -0.15 1.80 5.35
C GLN A 24 1.33 1.76 5.78
N TYR A 25 1.73 2.66 6.69
CA TYR A 25 3.10 2.73 7.22
C TYR A 25 3.29 2.03 8.57
N LEU A 26 2.20 1.55 9.20
CA LEU A 26 2.34 0.78 10.43
C LEU A 26 3.15 -0.48 10.15
N LYS A 27 4.04 -0.82 11.08
CA LYS A 27 4.93 -1.96 10.95
C LYS A 27 4.32 -3.18 11.60
N LEU A 28 4.20 -4.27 10.83
CA LEU A 28 3.95 -5.61 11.33
C LEU A 28 5.27 -6.39 11.25
N ASN A 29 5.79 -6.82 12.41
CA ASN A 29 7.12 -7.43 12.54
C ASN A 29 8.22 -6.60 11.87
N GLY A 30 8.22 -5.29 12.11
CA GLY A 30 9.23 -4.36 11.58
C GLY A 30 9.04 -3.91 10.12
N VAL A 31 8.11 -4.53 9.38
CA VAL A 31 7.86 -4.26 7.96
C VAL A 31 6.52 -3.53 7.78
N PRO A 32 6.44 -2.44 6.98
CA PRO A 32 5.18 -1.73 6.74
C PRO A 32 4.08 -2.63 6.17
N ILE A 33 2.82 -2.39 6.59
CA ILE A 33 1.65 -3.08 6.05
C ILE A 33 1.55 -2.93 4.53
N LEU A 34 1.91 -1.76 3.98
CA LEU A 34 1.95 -1.54 2.54
C LEU A 34 2.93 -2.49 1.86
N GLU A 35 4.11 -2.68 2.43
CA GLU A 35 5.13 -3.56 1.86
C GLU A 35 4.68 -5.03 1.86
N HIS A 36 4.08 -5.51 2.95
CA HIS A 36 3.46 -6.84 2.98
C HIS A 36 2.43 -7.02 1.85
N THR A 37 1.62 -6.00 1.62
CA THR A 37 0.58 -5.99 0.57
C THR A 37 1.19 -6.02 -0.83
N LEU A 38 2.21 -5.19 -1.09
CA LEU A 38 2.89 -5.11 -2.38
C LEU A 38 3.63 -6.41 -2.70
N ARG A 39 4.32 -7.01 -1.73
CA ARG A 39 4.98 -8.32 -1.91
C ARG A 39 3.98 -9.40 -2.31
N ALA A 40 2.80 -9.45 -1.68
CA ALA A 40 1.77 -10.43 -2.01
C ALA A 40 1.23 -10.23 -3.44
N LEU A 41 0.92 -8.98 -3.83
CA LEU A 41 0.40 -8.69 -5.17
C LEU A 41 1.45 -8.91 -6.27
N LEU A 42 2.69 -8.50 -6.05
CA LEU A 42 3.78 -8.67 -7.01
C LEU A 42 4.22 -10.14 -7.17
N ALA A 43 3.85 -11.02 -6.24
CA ALA A 43 4.07 -12.46 -6.35
C ALA A 43 3.02 -13.14 -7.26
N CYS A 44 1.92 -12.48 -7.61
CA CYS A 44 0.91 -13.04 -8.51
C CYS A 44 1.35 -12.90 -9.99
N PRO A 45 1.55 -14.00 -10.73
CA PRO A 45 2.06 -13.95 -12.10
C PRO A 45 1.12 -13.26 -13.10
N ASP A 46 -0.18 -13.23 -12.80
CA ASP A 46 -1.19 -12.62 -13.67
C ASP A 46 -1.25 -11.08 -13.53
N ILE A 47 -0.71 -10.53 -12.44
CA ILE A 47 -0.72 -9.08 -12.18
C ILE A 47 0.43 -8.44 -12.96
N ARG A 48 0.11 -7.62 -13.97
CA ARG A 48 1.11 -6.89 -14.76
C ARG A 48 1.79 -5.79 -13.94
N GLY A 49 1.07 -5.18 -13.02
CA GLY A 49 1.57 -4.06 -12.24
C GLY A 49 0.61 -3.63 -11.14
N VAL A 50 1.12 -2.79 -10.26
CA VAL A 50 0.40 -2.27 -9.10
C VAL A 50 0.41 -0.75 -9.14
N VAL A 51 -0.77 -0.14 -8.98
CA VAL A 51 -0.94 1.29 -8.78
C VAL A 51 -1.24 1.51 -7.30
N VAL A 52 -0.43 2.33 -6.64
CA VAL A 52 -0.66 2.73 -5.25
C VAL A 52 -1.23 4.14 -5.23
N VAL A 53 -2.41 4.29 -4.64
CA VAL A 53 -3.08 5.58 -4.49
C VAL A 53 -2.81 6.10 -3.08
N LEU A 54 -2.20 7.27 -2.98
CA LEU A 54 -1.86 7.94 -1.72
C LEU A 54 -2.66 9.24 -1.57
N ASP A 55 -2.68 9.77 -0.35
CA ASP A 55 -3.18 11.13 -0.14
C ASP A 55 -2.18 12.12 -0.78
N PRO A 56 -2.63 13.14 -1.53
CA PRO A 56 -1.72 14.12 -2.15
C PRO A 56 -0.82 14.85 -1.15
N SER A 57 -1.20 14.89 0.12
CA SER A 57 -0.44 15.51 1.22
C SER A 57 0.57 14.55 1.85
N ASP A 58 0.59 13.28 1.44
CA ASP A 58 1.45 12.25 2.03
C ASP A 58 2.89 12.35 1.51
N ARG A 59 3.72 13.11 2.24
CA ARG A 59 5.13 13.32 1.90
C ARG A 59 6.04 12.16 2.28
N ARG A 60 5.52 11.11 2.93
CA ARG A 60 6.35 9.96 3.36
C ARG A 60 6.74 9.06 2.20
N ALA A 61 5.98 9.10 1.10
CA ALA A 61 6.30 8.36 -0.11
C ALA A 61 7.37 9.04 -0.99
N ASP A 62 7.73 10.29 -0.68
CA ASP A 62 8.78 11.02 -1.40
C ASP A 62 10.20 10.60 -0.95
N ALA A 63 10.32 9.91 0.18
CA ALA A 63 11.58 9.50 0.80
C ALA A 63 12.02 8.10 0.36
#